data_AF-A0A5K0WXS0-F1
#
_entry.id   AF-A0A5K0WXS0-F1
#
_cell.length_a   1.000
_cell.length_b   1.000
_cell.length_c   1.000
_cell.angle_alpha   90.00
_cell.angle_beta   90.00
_cell.angle_gamma   90.00
#
_symmetry.space_group_name_H-M   'P 1'
#
loop_
_entity.id
_entity.type
_entity.pdbx_description
1 polymer ?
#
loop_
_entity_poly.entity_id
_entity_poly.type
_entity_poly.pdbx_seq_one_letter_code
_entity_poly.pdbx_strand_id
1 'polypeptide(L)' 'VHGAFAGFSGITVGICNTHYVYLPIPEVIRYPKSVDPNSRMWHRCLTSTGQPDFI' A
#
# COMPACT_ATOMS: atom_id res chain seq x y z
N VAL A 1 -9.95 16.00 -1.52
CA VAL A 1 -10.86 17.16 -1.58
C VAL A 1 -12.02 16.97 -2.56
N HIS A 2 -11.78 16.66 -3.84
CA HIS A 2 -12.87 16.51 -4.83
C HIS A 2 -13.92 15.46 -4.46
N GLY A 3 -13.52 14.29 -3.93
CA GLY A 3 -14.48 13.26 -3.51
C GLY A 3 -15.44 13.73 -2.41
N ALA A 4 -14.93 14.47 -1.41
CA ALA A 4 -15.76 15.06 -0.36
C ALA A 4 -16.70 16.14 -0.91
N PHE A 5 -16.21 17.00 -1.81
CA PHE A 5 -17.05 18.01 -2.49
C PHE A 5 -18.13 17.38 -3.39
N ALA A 6 -17.89 16.19 -3.93
CA ALA A 6 -18.87 15.40 -4.67
C ALA A 6 -19.84 14.63 -3.76
N GLY A 7 -19.74 14.78 -2.44
CA GLY A 7 -20.64 14.14 -1.47
C GLY A 7 -20.24 12.72 -1.05
N PHE A 8 -19.08 12.21 -1.46
CA PHE A 8 -18.60 10.90 -1.00
C PHE A 8 -18.06 10.97 0.43
N SER A 9 -18.39 9.97 1.25
CA SER A 9 -17.92 9.80 2.63
C SER A 9 -17.55 8.33 2.89
N GLY A 10 -16.84 8.06 3.98
CA GLY A 10 -16.39 6.71 4.33
C GLY A 10 -15.35 6.12 3.35
N ILE A 11 -14.72 6.97 2.54
CA ILE A 11 -13.71 6.60 1.56
C ILE A 11 -12.33 7.16 1.93
N THR A 12 -11.29 6.48 1.48
CA THR A 12 -9.94 7.04 1.35
C THR A 12 -9.54 7.10 -0.14
N VAL A 13 -8.45 7.79 -0.44
CA VAL A 13 -7.92 7.92 -1.80
C VAL A 13 -6.57 7.21 -1.88
N GLY A 14 -6.38 6.41 -2.91
CA GLY A 14 -5.11 5.72 -3.18
C GLY A 14 -4.82 5.64 -4.67
N ILE A 15 -3.65 5.08 -5.01
CA ILE A 15 -3.27 4.78 -6.39
C ILE A 15 -3.38 3.28 -6.62
N CYS A 16 -4.13 2.88 -7.64
CA CYS A 16 -4.21 1.51 -8.13
C CYS A 16 -3.88 1.50 -9.62
N ASN A 17 -2.84 0.74 -10.01
CA ASN A 17 -2.38 0.66 -11.40
C ASN A 17 -2.21 2.04 -12.04
N THR A 18 -1.53 2.95 -11.34
CA THR A 18 -1.25 4.32 -11.82
C THR A 18 -2.47 5.26 -11.87
N HIS A 19 -3.65 4.82 -11.41
CA HIS A 19 -4.86 5.65 -11.38
C HIS A 19 -5.25 6.00 -9.95
N TYR A 20 -5.69 7.23 -9.74
CA TYR A 20 -6.31 7.62 -8.47
C TYR A 20 -7.70 7.01 -8.36
N VAL A 21 -7.96 6.33 -7.24
CA VAL A 21 -9.23 5.65 -6.97
C VAL A 21 -9.74 5.99 -5.57
N TYR A 22 -11.06 5.92 -5.42
CA TYR A 22 -11.73 5.96 -4.12
C TYR A 22 -11.89 4.53 -3.59
N LEU A 23 -11.49 4.32 -2.35
CA LEU A 23 -11.49 3.01 -1.70
C LEU A 23 -12.34 3.08 -0.42
N PRO A 24 -13.31 2.16 -0.21
CA PRO A 24 -14.07 2.11 1.03
C PRO A 24 -13.15 1.83 2.22
N ILE A 25 -13.24 2.65 3.27
CA ILE A 25 -12.41 2.48 4.47
C ILE A 25 -12.52 1.07 5.08
N PRO A 26 -13.72 0.46 5.24
CA PRO A 26 -13.84 -0.88 5.82
C PRO A 26 -13.05 -1.96 5.07
N GLU A 27 -12.95 -1.86 3.73
CA GLU A 27 -12.20 -2.82 2.93
C GLU A 27 -10.69 -2.59 3.04
N VAL A 28 -10.25 -1.33 3.11
CA VAL A 28 -8.81 -1.00 3.23
C VAL A 28 -8.24 -1.50 4.56
N ILE A 29 -9.01 -1.44 5.64
CA ILE A 29 -8.55 -1.82 6.99
C ILE A 29 -8.88 -3.28 7.35
N ARG A 30 -9.49 -4.04 6.44
CA ARG A 30 -9.94 -5.42 6.72
C ARG A 30 -8.79 -6.34 7.14
N TYR A 31 -7.59 -6.10 6.62
CA TYR A 31 -6.37 -6.79 7.00
C TYR A 31 -5.16 -5.88 6.78
N PRO A 32 -4.13 -5.96 7.64
CA PRO A 32 -2.89 -5.22 7.42
C PRO A 32 -2.14 -5.78 6.21
N LYS A 33 -1.40 -4.91 5.51
CA LYS A 33 -0.40 -5.36 4.54
C LYS A 33 0.90 -5.70 5.27
N SER A 34 1.39 -6.90 5.05
CA SER A 34 2.71 -7.34 5.49
C SER A 34 3.71 -7.25 4.34
N VAL A 35 4.96 -6.94 4.67
CA VAL A 35 6.07 -7.09 3.71
C VAL A 35 6.26 -8.59 3.46
N ASP A 36 6.35 -8.98 2.19
CA ASP A 36 6.75 -10.32 1.80
C ASP A 36 8.29 -10.40 1.77
N PRO A 37 8.93 -11.16 2.68
CA PRO A 37 10.39 -11.29 2.71
C PRO A 37 10.94 -11.98 1.47
N ASN A 38 10.13 -12.75 0.75
CA ASN A 38 10.57 -13.41 -0.49
C ASN A 38 10.41 -12.51 -1.73
N SER A 39 9.85 -11.31 -1.56
CA SER A 39 9.61 -10.39 -2.68
C SER A 39 10.89 -9.77 -3.21
N ARG A 40 10.90 -9.46 -4.52
CA ARG A 40 12.02 -8.73 -5.16
C ARG A 40 12.30 -7.38 -4.50
N MET A 41 11.27 -6.68 -4.03
CA MET A 41 11.45 -5.38 -3.36
C MET A 41 12.18 -5.53 -2.03
N TRP A 42 11.85 -6.56 -1.25
CA TRP A 42 12.56 -6.83 0.00
C TRP A 42 14.03 -7.18 -0.22
N HIS A 43 14.34 -8.03 -1.20
CA HIS A 43 15.72 -8.34 -1.55
C HIS A 43 16.52 -7.09 -1.97
N ARG A 44 15.92 -6.18 -2.73
CA ARG A 44 16.56 -4.88 -3.07
C ARG A 44 16.84 -4.05 -1.82
N CYS A 45 15.95 -4.07 -0.83
CA CYS A 45 16.16 -3.41 0.46
C CYS A 45 17.42 -3.98 1.13
N LEU A 46 17.50 -5.29 1.32
CA LEU A 46 18.65 -5.98 1.94
C LEU A 46 19.98 -5.64 1.23
N THR A 47 20.01 -5.73 -0.10
CA THR A 47 21.21 -5.39 -0.87
C THR A 47 21.61 -3.91 -0.70
N SER A 48 20.63 -3.00 -0.68
CA SER A 48 20.91 -1.56 -0.53
C SER A 48 21.39 -1.16 0.86
N THR A 49 20.97 -1.90 1.89
CA THR A 49 21.35 -1.66 3.29
C THR A 49 22.59 -2.46 3.70
N GLY A 50 23.09 -3.35 2.82
CA GLY A 50 24.19 -4.26 3.14
C GLY A 50 23.84 -5.25 4.25
N GLN A 51 22.55 -5.51 4.48
CA GLN A 51 22.12 -6.42 5.52
C GLN A 51 22.50 -7.85 5.16
N PRO A 52 23.15 -8.60 6.08
CA PRO A 52 23.52 -9.98 5.84
C PRO A 52 22.27 -10.84 5.75
N ASP A 53 22.31 -11.82 4.85
CA ASP A 53 21.32 -12.90 4.85
C ASP A 53 21.67 -13.86 5.99
N PHE A 54 20.71 -14.13 6.87
CA PHE A 54 20.89 -14.99 8.05
C PHE A 54 20.34 -16.40 7.84
N ILE A 55 20.01 -16.77 6.58
CA ILE A 55 19.61 -18.12 6.17
C ILE A 55 20.81 -19.07 6.17
#